data_AF-A0A6B2X662-F1
#
_entry.id   AF-A0A6B2X662-F1
#
_cell.length_a   1.000
_cell.length_b   1.000
_cell.length_c   1.000
_cell.angle_alpha   90.00
_cell.angle_beta   90.00
_cell.angle_gamma   90.00
#
_symmetry.space_group_name_H-M   'P 1'
#
loop_
_entity.id
_entity.type
_entity.pdbx_description
1 polymer ?
#
loop_
_entity_poly.entity_id
_entity_poly.type
_entity_poly.pdbx_seq_one_letter_code
_entity_poly.pdbx_strand_id
1 'polypeptide(L)'
;MTRESAVSEADAGNWRGQLTQAFEILLGRPLPGDEPGAVHAVYFGGNLIHETGFDRDAAWVSPAALSGAEPVLWDMGERPLEFDASGSIFEIVTSHSGVSPEFAADLGTACFARGLLRGGDLAPLLVRHGIDLAGPEWSDAWYLAYPRIPSDGTLFDAMRVALGIGDGPESLVEADVEVSEEWEEALSALPSPELRAHLALYCTDGDDGLMYLGEDRSGGGLLEEEGCSLVANWEEGQSQVEFAVVRLSDLVAGPGMEPAA
;
A
#
# COMPACT_ATOMS: atom_id res chain seq x y z
N MET A 1 17.71 -30.56 -8.13
CA MET A 1 18.82 -29.59 -8.11
C MET A 1 18.26 -28.28 -8.64
N THR A 2 17.62 -27.54 -7.76
CA THR A 2 17.09 -26.19 -8.01
C THR A 2 18.29 -25.26 -8.12
N ARG A 3 18.47 -24.67 -9.29
CA ARG A 3 19.49 -23.66 -9.53
C ARG A 3 18.85 -22.35 -9.07
N GLU A 4 19.04 -21.98 -7.81
CA GLU A 4 18.82 -20.60 -7.37
C GLU A 4 19.70 -19.73 -8.28
N SER A 5 19.06 -19.01 -9.21
CA SER A 5 19.73 -18.03 -10.05
C SER A 5 20.09 -16.85 -9.16
N ALA A 6 21.33 -16.84 -8.67
CA ALA A 6 21.91 -15.64 -8.10
C ALA A 6 22.06 -14.61 -9.23
N VAL A 7 21.17 -13.61 -9.24
CA VAL A 7 21.32 -12.40 -10.05
C VAL A 7 22.65 -11.74 -9.64
N SER A 8 23.52 -11.43 -10.60
CA SER A 8 24.79 -10.78 -10.29
C SER A 8 24.56 -9.32 -9.87
N GLU A 9 25.42 -8.74 -9.04
CA GLU A 9 25.32 -7.32 -8.64
C GLU A 9 25.27 -6.36 -9.84
N ALA A 10 25.91 -6.71 -10.95
CA ALA A 10 25.87 -5.93 -12.19
C ALA A 10 24.49 -6.02 -12.87
N ASP A 11 23.84 -7.17 -12.81
CA ASP A 11 22.47 -7.36 -13.34
C ASP A 11 21.44 -6.71 -12.42
N ALA A 12 21.64 -6.74 -11.09
CA ALA A 12 20.81 -6.03 -10.12
C ALA A 12 20.92 -4.50 -10.26
N GLY A 13 22.13 -3.98 -10.47
CA GLY A 13 22.35 -2.56 -10.74
C GLY A 13 21.73 -2.10 -12.06
N ASN A 14 21.73 -2.96 -13.08
CA ASN A 14 21.01 -2.72 -14.34
C ASN A 14 19.49 -2.70 -14.12
N TRP A 15 18.95 -3.63 -13.33
CA TRP A 15 17.51 -3.71 -13.05
C TRP A 15 16.98 -2.50 -12.29
N ARG A 16 17.63 -2.10 -11.19
CA ARG A 16 17.26 -0.89 -10.45
C ARG A 16 17.30 0.36 -11.34
N GLY A 17 18.28 0.44 -12.23
CA GLY A 17 18.38 1.53 -13.21
C GLY A 17 17.20 1.59 -14.17
N GLN A 18 16.75 0.44 -14.68
CA GLN A 18 15.58 0.36 -15.56
C GLN A 18 14.29 0.73 -14.84
N LEU A 19 14.09 0.24 -13.60
CA LEU A 19 12.94 0.61 -12.78
C LEU A 19 12.94 2.10 -12.43
N THR A 20 14.10 2.66 -12.09
CA THR A 20 14.23 4.10 -11.84
C THR A 20 13.77 4.89 -13.06
N GLN A 21 14.26 4.55 -14.27
CA GLN A 21 13.83 5.22 -15.50
C GLN A 21 12.32 5.10 -15.74
N ALA A 22 11.73 3.93 -15.49
CA ALA A 22 10.29 3.72 -15.62
C ALA A 22 9.48 4.59 -14.65
N PHE A 23 9.89 4.66 -13.39
CA PHE A 23 9.20 5.48 -12.39
C PHE A 23 9.33 6.97 -12.70
N GLU A 24 10.47 7.41 -13.24
CA GLU A 24 10.66 8.78 -13.71
C GLU A 24 9.74 9.15 -14.88
N ILE A 25 9.51 8.21 -15.80
CA ILE A 25 8.55 8.38 -16.90
C ILE A 25 7.14 8.53 -16.34
N LEU A 26 6.70 7.63 -15.44
CA LEU A 26 5.37 7.69 -14.84
C LEU A 26 5.15 8.98 -14.05
N LEU A 27 6.11 9.35 -13.20
CA LEU A 27 6.00 10.55 -12.35
C LEU A 27 6.20 11.86 -13.13
N GLY A 28 6.68 11.80 -14.38
CA GLY A 28 7.03 12.98 -15.18
C GLY A 28 8.17 13.83 -14.60
N ARG A 29 8.95 13.29 -13.65
CA ARG A 29 10.05 13.98 -12.95
C ARG A 29 11.13 12.99 -12.51
N PRO A 30 12.38 13.45 -12.31
CA PRO A 30 13.43 12.60 -11.74
C PRO A 30 12.99 12.01 -10.40
N LEU A 31 13.36 10.75 -10.14
CA LEU A 31 13.08 10.10 -8.88
C LEU A 31 14.03 10.73 -7.86
N PRO A 32 13.53 11.44 -6.84
CA PRO A 32 14.41 11.96 -5.81
C PRO A 32 15.18 10.78 -5.21
N GLY A 33 16.51 10.93 -5.08
CA GLY A 33 17.26 10.02 -4.23
C GLY A 33 16.71 10.07 -2.81
N ASP A 34 17.11 9.12 -1.96
CA ASP A 34 16.57 8.95 -0.61
C ASP A 34 16.56 10.31 0.15
N GLU A 35 15.38 10.95 0.21
CA GLU A 35 15.18 12.19 0.95
C GLU A 35 15.26 11.82 2.44
N PRO A 36 16.27 12.29 3.18
CA PRO A 36 16.44 11.86 4.57
C PRO A 36 15.19 12.21 5.39
N GLY A 37 14.54 11.17 5.93
CA GLY A 37 13.34 11.28 6.76
C GLY A 37 12.01 11.30 6.01
N ALA A 38 11.98 11.26 4.67
CA ALA A 38 10.73 11.09 3.94
C ALA A 38 10.29 9.61 3.96
N VAL A 39 9.07 9.35 4.40
CA VAL A 39 8.48 8.02 4.42
C VAL A 39 7.37 7.93 3.39
N HIS A 40 7.41 6.91 2.54
CA HIS A 40 6.39 6.61 1.54
C HIS A 40 5.70 5.30 1.89
N ALA A 41 4.41 5.21 1.57
CA ALA A 41 3.62 4.00 1.75
C ALA A 41 2.74 3.76 0.53
N VAL A 42 2.34 2.51 0.35
CA VAL A 42 1.35 2.11 -0.64
C VAL A 42 0.09 1.68 0.06
N TYR A 43 -1.02 2.31 -0.30
CA TYR A 43 -2.35 1.91 0.16
C TYR A 43 -3.13 1.26 -0.96
N PHE A 44 -3.79 0.16 -0.62
CA PHE A 44 -4.77 -0.49 -1.48
C PHE A 44 -6.16 0.07 -1.17
N GLY A 45 -6.95 0.33 -2.20
CA GLY A 45 -8.31 0.86 -2.08
C GLY A 45 -9.26 0.27 -3.11
N GLY A 46 -10.31 1.02 -3.42
CA GLY A 46 -11.41 0.58 -4.27
C GLY A 46 -12.51 -0.16 -3.48
N ASN A 47 -13.64 -0.39 -4.15
CA ASN A 47 -14.85 -0.94 -3.53
C ASN A 47 -14.73 -2.44 -3.22
N LEU A 48 -13.84 -3.16 -3.89
CA LEU A 48 -13.74 -4.62 -3.79
C LEU A 48 -13.44 -5.10 -2.36
N ILE A 49 -12.61 -4.37 -1.63
CA ILE A 49 -12.27 -4.71 -0.25
C ILE A 49 -13.49 -4.64 0.67
N HIS A 50 -14.38 -3.68 0.43
CA HIS A 50 -15.61 -3.50 1.18
C HIS A 50 -16.67 -4.51 0.76
N GLU A 51 -16.85 -4.72 -0.55
CA GLU A 51 -17.84 -5.66 -1.10
C GLU A 51 -17.60 -7.10 -0.65
N THR A 52 -16.34 -7.48 -0.49
CA THR A 52 -15.95 -8.80 0.02
C THR A 52 -15.92 -8.88 1.55
N GLY A 53 -16.03 -7.75 2.24
CA GLY A 53 -15.92 -7.64 3.69
C GLY A 53 -14.51 -7.87 4.23
N PHE A 54 -13.49 -7.81 3.36
CA PHE A 54 -12.10 -8.02 3.75
C PHE A 54 -11.57 -6.90 4.66
N ASP A 55 -12.17 -5.71 4.58
CA ASP A 55 -11.95 -4.57 5.50
C ASP A 55 -12.36 -4.85 6.96
N ARG A 56 -13.02 -5.99 7.22
CA ARG A 56 -13.44 -6.47 8.54
C ARG A 56 -12.99 -7.89 8.85
N ASP A 57 -12.10 -8.47 8.04
CA ASP A 57 -11.60 -9.82 8.28
C ASP A 57 -10.80 -9.87 9.60
N ALA A 58 -11.09 -10.84 10.46
CA ALA A 58 -10.42 -11.03 11.74
C ALA A 58 -8.89 -11.21 11.62
N ALA A 59 -8.39 -11.63 10.46
CA ALA A 59 -6.96 -11.73 10.19
C ALA A 59 -6.22 -10.40 10.45
N TRP A 60 -6.86 -9.26 10.15
CA TRP A 60 -6.29 -7.92 10.34
C TRP A 60 -6.00 -7.55 11.79
N VAL A 61 -6.81 -8.05 12.71
CA VAL A 61 -6.72 -7.71 14.13
C VAL A 61 -6.10 -8.83 14.97
N SER A 62 -5.54 -9.85 14.32
CA SER A 62 -4.76 -10.85 15.03
C SER A 62 -3.54 -10.19 15.70
N PRO A 63 -3.11 -10.65 16.89
CA PRO A 63 -1.94 -10.07 17.56
C PRO A 63 -0.66 -10.12 16.73
N ALA A 64 -0.47 -11.18 15.92
CA ALA A 64 0.69 -11.32 15.04
C ALA A 64 0.66 -10.30 13.90
N ALA A 65 -0.49 -10.08 13.28
CA ALA A 65 -0.67 -9.08 12.24
C ALA A 65 -0.45 -7.65 12.76
N LEU A 66 -1.13 -7.28 13.85
CA LEU A 66 -1.03 -5.93 14.42
C LEU A 66 0.37 -5.60 14.95
N SER A 67 1.16 -6.60 15.34
CA SER A 67 2.56 -6.39 15.75
C SER A 67 3.55 -6.38 14.58
N GLY A 68 3.09 -6.67 13.36
CA GLY A 68 3.94 -6.80 12.16
C GLY A 68 4.75 -8.08 12.13
N ALA A 69 4.43 -9.06 12.97
CA ALA A 69 5.13 -10.34 13.00
C ALA A 69 4.73 -11.26 11.84
N GLU A 70 3.50 -11.12 11.34
CA GLU A 70 2.98 -11.86 10.19
C GLU A 70 2.19 -10.91 9.28
N PRO A 71 2.28 -11.06 7.94
CA PRO A 71 1.44 -10.30 7.02
C PRO A 71 0.00 -10.82 7.05
N VAL A 72 -0.94 -9.97 6.62
CA VAL A 72 -2.30 -10.41 6.27
C VAL A 72 -2.31 -10.77 4.78
N LEU A 73 -2.88 -11.92 4.45
CA LEU A 73 -2.90 -12.44 3.08
C LEU A 73 -4.33 -12.39 2.51
N TRP A 74 -4.47 -11.88 1.30
CA TRP A 74 -5.72 -11.93 0.54
C TRP A 74 -5.55 -12.77 -0.72
N ASP A 75 -6.23 -13.92 -0.78
CA ASP A 75 -6.22 -14.79 -1.95
C ASP A 75 -7.10 -14.20 -3.06
N MET A 76 -6.46 -13.45 -3.96
CA MET A 76 -7.08 -12.80 -5.12
C MET A 76 -6.74 -13.48 -6.45
N GLY A 77 -6.09 -14.66 -6.42
CA GLY A 77 -5.70 -15.37 -7.63
C GLY A 77 -4.37 -16.11 -7.51
N GLU A 78 -3.52 -16.00 -8.54
CA GLU A 78 -2.30 -16.82 -8.64
C GLU A 78 -1.27 -16.54 -7.54
N ARG A 79 -1.25 -15.31 -7.01
CA ARG A 79 -0.42 -14.91 -5.87
C ARG A 79 -1.28 -14.14 -4.88
N PRO A 80 -1.29 -14.53 -3.59
CA PRO A 80 -1.96 -13.74 -2.56
C PRO A 80 -1.34 -12.34 -2.48
N LEU A 81 -2.19 -11.33 -2.27
CA LEU A 81 -1.74 -9.99 -1.94
C LEU A 81 -1.40 -9.93 -0.45
N GLU A 82 -0.22 -9.42 -0.13
CA GLU A 82 0.26 -9.27 1.24
C GLU A 82 0.00 -7.86 1.75
N PHE A 83 -0.39 -7.76 3.02
CA PHE A 83 -0.65 -6.51 3.70
C PHE A 83 0.09 -6.42 5.02
N ASP A 84 0.57 -5.21 5.32
CA ASP A 84 1.17 -4.83 6.59
C ASP A 84 0.06 -4.27 7.51
N ALA A 85 -0.54 -5.13 8.34
CA ALA A 85 -1.55 -4.70 9.30
C ALA A 85 -1.00 -3.74 10.35
N SER A 86 0.29 -3.85 10.72
CA SER A 86 0.90 -2.95 11.70
C SER A 86 0.97 -1.51 11.17
N GLY A 87 1.36 -1.33 9.91
CA GLY A 87 1.38 -0.04 9.22
C GLY A 87 0.07 0.40 8.60
N SER A 88 -0.94 -0.48 8.56
CA SER A 88 -2.29 -0.13 8.11
C SER A 88 -3.03 0.75 9.12
N ILE A 89 -4.02 1.50 8.64
CA ILE A 89 -4.80 2.42 9.48
C ILE A 89 -6.20 1.86 9.71
N PHE A 90 -6.57 1.81 10.99
CA PHE A 90 -7.87 1.36 11.46
C PHE A 90 -8.67 2.56 11.96
N GLU A 91 -10.00 2.45 11.86
CA GLU A 91 -10.90 3.28 12.65
C GLU A 91 -11.55 2.42 13.73
N ILE A 92 -11.55 2.93 14.97
CA ILE A 92 -12.30 2.33 16.09
C ILE A 92 -13.53 3.18 16.39
N VAL A 93 -14.70 2.56 16.36
CA VAL A 93 -15.99 3.17 16.67
C VAL A 93 -16.09 3.34 18.19
N THR A 94 -15.57 4.46 18.70
CA THR A 94 -15.52 4.76 20.15
C THR A 94 -16.89 4.82 20.85
N SER A 95 -17.98 4.95 20.10
CA SER A 95 -19.36 4.86 20.62
C SER A 95 -19.87 3.43 20.80
N HIS A 96 -19.10 2.42 20.37
CA HIS A 96 -19.48 1.02 20.50
C HIS A 96 -19.61 0.62 21.99
N SER A 97 -20.61 -0.19 22.31
CA SER A 97 -20.98 -0.50 23.70
C SER A 97 -19.91 -1.30 24.47
N GLY A 98 -19.03 -2.01 23.77
CA GLY A 98 -17.89 -2.71 24.34
C GLY A 98 -16.72 -1.80 24.73
N VAL A 99 -16.70 -0.56 24.26
CA VAL A 99 -15.62 0.39 24.55
C VAL A 99 -15.82 0.99 25.94
N SER A 100 -14.93 0.64 26.87
CA SER A 100 -14.92 1.25 28.20
C SER A 100 -14.41 2.70 28.14
N PRO A 101 -14.77 3.57 29.10
CA PRO A 101 -14.23 4.93 29.15
C PRO A 101 -12.71 5.01 29.24
N GLU A 102 -12.08 4.01 29.89
CA GLU A 102 -10.62 3.93 30.01
C GLU A 102 -9.98 3.57 28.67
N PHE A 103 -10.54 2.58 27.96
CA PHE A 103 -10.07 2.21 26.62
C PHE A 103 -10.28 3.36 25.62
N ALA A 104 -11.42 4.07 25.68
CA ALA A 104 -11.67 5.25 24.86
C ALA A 104 -10.65 6.37 25.08
N ALA A 105 -10.21 6.60 26.33
CA ALA A 105 -9.21 7.60 26.65
C ALA A 105 -7.81 7.22 26.12
N ASP A 106 -7.45 5.94 26.25
CA ASP A 106 -6.21 5.40 25.70
C ASP A 106 -6.20 5.46 24.17
N LEU A 107 -7.30 5.08 23.51
CA LEU A 107 -7.48 5.24 22.05
C LEU A 107 -7.31 6.71 21.65
N GLY A 108 -7.96 7.64 22.35
CA GLY A 108 -7.85 9.07 22.07
C GLY A 108 -6.42 9.62 22.20
N THR A 109 -5.53 8.96 22.94
CA THR A 109 -4.11 9.31 23.03
C THR A 109 -3.28 8.71 21.91
N ALA A 110 -3.64 7.51 21.44
CA ALA A 110 -2.93 6.80 20.38
C ALA A 110 -3.35 7.26 18.97
N CYS A 111 -4.59 7.70 18.81
CA CYS A 111 -5.09 8.15 17.51
C CYS A 111 -4.40 9.44 17.06
N PHE A 112 -3.97 9.47 15.80
CA PHE A 112 -3.38 10.67 15.20
C PHE A 112 -4.45 11.60 14.60
N ALA A 113 -5.63 11.06 14.29
CA ALA A 113 -6.82 11.78 13.87
C ALA A 113 -8.05 11.20 14.56
N ARG A 114 -9.25 11.74 14.32
CA ARG A 114 -10.45 11.33 15.07
C ARG A 114 -10.81 9.87 14.79
N GLY A 115 -10.44 8.98 15.72
CA GLY A 115 -10.73 7.54 15.63
C GLY A 115 -9.72 6.74 14.81
N LEU A 116 -8.79 7.40 14.11
CA LEU A 116 -7.79 6.76 13.25
C LEU A 116 -6.47 6.51 13.98
N LEU A 117 -5.99 5.28 13.91
CA LEU A 117 -4.72 4.84 14.47
C LEU A 117 -4.09 3.73 13.63
N ARG A 118 -2.79 3.54 13.79
CA ARG A 118 -2.05 2.45 13.14
C ARG A 118 -2.27 1.13 13.88
N GLY A 119 -2.21 0.01 13.16
CA GLY A 119 -2.30 -1.32 13.77
C GLY A 119 -1.24 -1.56 14.85
N GLY A 120 -0.02 -1.10 14.62
CA GLY A 120 1.08 -1.19 15.59
C GLY A 120 0.83 -0.42 16.90
N ASP A 121 0.08 0.68 16.83
CA ASP A 121 -0.35 1.44 18.03
C ASP A 121 -1.56 0.79 18.72
N LEU A 122 -2.41 0.10 17.95
CA LEU A 122 -3.58 -0.61 18.45
C LEU A 122 -3.19 -1.87 19.25
N ALA A 123 -2.21 -2.64 18.77
CA ALA A 123 -1.76 -3.89 19.39
C ALA A 123 -1.51 -3.81 20.92
N PRO A 124 -0.68 -2.87 21.43
CA PRO A 124 -0.42 -2.76 22.87
C PRO A 124 -1.65 -2.35 23.67
N LEU A 125 -2.61 -1.63 23.08
CA LEU A 125 -3.85 -1.25 23.76
C LEU A 125 -4.76 -2.48 23.94
N LEU A 126 -4.91 -3.31 22.92
CA LEU A 126 -5.71 -4.53 23.00
C LEU A 126 -5.20 -5.46 24.10
N VAL A 127 -3.88 -5.65 24.16
CA VAL A 127 -3.22 -6.46 25.21
C VAL A 127 -3.47 -5.86 26.59
N ARG A 128 -3.31 -4.54 26.75
CA ARG A 128 -3.49 -3.86 28.04
C ARG A 128 -4.91 -3.99 28.58
N HIS A 129 -5.90 -3.88 27.70
CA HIS A 129 -7.32 -3.91 28.04
C HIS A 129 -7.95 -5.31 28.00
N GLY A 130 -7.20 -6.32 27.55
CA GLY A 130 -7.69 -7.69 27.40
C GLY A 130 -8.81 -7.82 26.37
N ILE A 131 -8.73 -7.04 25.29
CA ILE A 131 -9.73 -6.96 24.22
C ILE A 131 -9.31 -7.86 23.06
N ASP A 132 -10.25 -8.66 22.56
CA ASP A 132 -10.11 -9.43 21.33
C ASP A 132 -11.06 -8.87 20.27
N LEU A 133 -10.52 -8.08 19.33
CA LEU A 133 -11.31 -7.46 18.26
C LEU A 133 -11.82 -8.48 17.22
N ALA A 134 -11.26 -9.70 17.18
CA ALA A 134 -11.80 -10.79 16.36
C ALA A 134 -13.05 -11.42 16.98
N GLY A 135 -13.36 -11.09 18.25
CA GLY A 135 -14.55 -11.53 18.95
C GLY A 135 -15.84 -11.01 18.27
N PRO A 136 -16.91 -11.80 18.21
CA PRO A 136 -18.16 -11.40 17.56
C PRO A 136 -18.80 -10.14 18.18
N GLU A 137 -18.53 -9.86 19.45
CA GLU A 137 -18.98 -8.67 20.16
C GLU A 137 -18.27 -7.38 19.73
N TRP A 138 -17.24 -7.46 18.88
CA TRP A 138 -16.51 -6.31 18.33
C TRP A 138 -16.69 -6.16 16.81
N SER A 139 -17.55 -6.96 16.19
CA SER A 139 -17.69 -7.05 14.73
C SER A 139 -18.13 -5.76 14.00
N ASP A 140 -18.69 -4.79 14.72
CA ASP A 140 -19.05 -3.46 14.23
C ASP A 140 -18.29 -2.32 14.95
N ALA A 141 -17.33 -2.68 15.80
CA ALA A 141 -16.58 -1.73 16.62
C ALA A 141 -15.33 -1.17 15.93
N TRP A 142 -14.95 -1.75 14.79
CA TRP A 142 -13.75 -1.36 14.05
C TRP A 142 -13.93 -1.66 12.56
N TYR A 143 -13.12 -0.99 11.74
CA TYR A 143 -12.88 -1.39 10.35
C TYR A 143 -11.50 -0.91 9.90
N LEU A 144 -10.98 -1.55 8.86
CA LEU A 144 -9.75 -1.16 8.20
C LEU A 144 -10.03 0.00 7.23
N ALA A 145 -9.52 1.19 7.55
CA ALA A 145 -9.74 2.39 6.75
C ALA A 145 -8.75 2.50 5.59
N TYR A 146 -7.47 2.22 5.84
CA TYR A 146 -6.41 2.29 4.81
C TYR A 146 -5.50 1.05 4.91
N PRO A 147 -5.79 0.00 4.11
CA PRO A 147 -4.94 -1.19 3.97
C PRO A 147 -3.59 -0.84 3.36
N ARG A 148 -2.50 -1.15 4.05
CA ARG A 148 -1.14 -0.86 3.60
C ARG A 148 -0.48 -2.10 3.01
N ILE A 149 0.16 -1.94 1.85
CA ILE A 149 1.05 -2.95 1.26
C ILE A 149 2.46 -2.78 1.83
N PRO A 150 3.16 -3.87 2.23
CA PRO A 150 4.51 -3.81 2.76
C PRO A 150 5.48 -3.09 1.81
N SER A 151 6.28 -2.17 2.35
CA SER A 151 7.33 -1.43 1.64
C SER A 151 8.40 -0.97 2.63
N ASP A 152 9.62 -0.71 2.14
CA ASP A 152 10.77 -0.26 2.96
C ASP A 152 10.69 1.23 3.38
N GLY A 153 9.67 1.95 2.93
CA GLY A 153 9.45 3.37 3.22
C GLY A 153 10.06 4.33 2.19
N THR A 154 10.85 3.85 1.24
CA THR A 154 11.39 4.66 0.15
C THR A 154 10.36 4.85 -0.97
N LEU A 155 10.48 5.95 -1.72
CA LEU A 155 9.63 6.16 -2.90
C LEU A 155 9.88 5.10 -3.97
N PHE A 156 11.13 4.67 -4.14
CA PHE A 156 11.46 3.62 -5.11
C PHE A 156 10.70 2.34 -4.81
N ASP A 157 10.73 1.89 -3.56
CA ASP A 157 10.08 0.64 -3.16
C ASP A 157 8.56 0.77 -3.18
N ALA A 158 8.02 1.93 -2.75
CA ALA A 158 6.59 2.19 -2.84
C ALA A 158 6.09 2.13 -4.30
N MET A 159 6.79 2.76 -5.25
CA MET A 159 6.46 2.64 -6.68
C MET A 159 6.56 1.19 -7.17
N ARG A 160 7.60 0.47 -6.76
CA ARG A 160 7.82 -0.94 -7.12
C ARG A 160 6.67 -1.84 -6.67
N VAL A 161 6.28 -1.76 -5.39
CA VAL A 161 5.23 -2.63 -4.84
C VAL A 161 3.83 -2.21 -5.29
N ALA A 162 3.57 -0.92 -5.54
CA ALA A 162 2.31 -0.44 -6.11
C ALA A 162 2.04 -1.03 -7.50
N LEU A 163 3.11 -1.30 -8.26
CA LEU A 163 3.05 -1.91 -9.58
C LEU A 163 3.22 -3.44 -9.53
N GLY A 164 3.19 -4.06 -8.34
CA GLY A 164 3.32 -5.51 -8.21
C GLY A 164 4.66 -6.07 -8.71
N ILE A 165 5.70 -5.24 -8.79
CA ILE A 165 7.04 -5.64 -9.26
C ILE A 165 7.82 -6.21 -8.06
N GLY A 166 8.42 -7.38 -8.24
CA GLY A 166 9.33 -8.01 -7.27
C GLY A 166 10.76 -7.49 -7.37
N ASP A 167 11.70 -8.21 -6.75
CA ASP A 167 13.11 -7.80 -6.72
C ASP A 167 13.84 -8.00 -8.06
N GLY A 168 13.26 -8.78 -8.97
CA GLY A 168 13.83 -9.13 -10.25
C GLY A 168 12.83 -9.18 -11.41
N PRO A 169 13.32 -9.24 -12.66
CA PRO A 169 12.49 -9.21 -13.87
C PRO A 169 11.56 -10.43 -14.00
N GLU A 170 11.83 -11.54 -13.30
CA GLU A 170 10.96 -12.71 -13.24
C GLU A 170 9.61 -12.45 -12.56
N SER A 171 9.49 -11.32 -11.86
CA SER A 171 8.22 -10.89 -11.27
C SER A 171 7.26 -10.25 -12.27
N LEU A 172 7.78 -9.81 -13.43
CA LEU A 172 6.98 -9.13 -14.44
C LEU A 172 5.89 -10.05 -14.99
N VAL A 173 4.72 -9.45 -15.18
CA VAL A 173 3.57 -10.09 -15.81
C VAL A 173 3.49 -9.62 -17.25
N GLU A 174 3.45 -10.58 -18.17
CA GLU A 174 3.10 -10.30 -19.56
C GLU A 174 1.58 -10.13 -19.66
N ALA A 175 1.13 -8.97 -20.15
CA ALA A 175 -0.25 -8.77 -20.51
C ALA A 175 -0.37 -8.18 -21.92
N ASP A 176 -1.41 -8.61 -22.60
CA ASP A 176 -1.81 -8.10 -23.90
C ASP A 176 -3.00 -7.16 -23.67
N VAL A 177 -2.68 -5.90 -23.33
CA VAL A 177 -3.65 -4.84 -23.02
C VAL A 177 -3.39 -3.63 -23.92
N GLU A 178 -4.45 -2.90 -24.23
CA GLU A 178 -4.34 -1.65 -24.98
C GLU A 178 -3.86 -0.54 -24.05
N VAL A 179 -2.67 -0.02 -24.33
CA VAL A 179 -2.12 1.15 -23.63
C VAL A 179 -2.87 2.38 -24.10
N SER A 180 -3.21 3.29 -23.19
CA SER A 180 -3.83 4.55 -23.59
C SER A 180 -2.87 5.40 -24.45
N GLU A 181 -3.42 6.16 -25.40
CA GLU A 181 -2.64 6.93 -26.38
C GLU A 181 -1.59 7.86 -25.74
N GLU A 182 -1.86 8.39 -24.55
CA GLU A 182 -0.94 9.24 -23.78
C GLU A 182 0.37 8.54 -23.40
N TRP A 183 0.29 7.24 -23.11
CA TRP A 183 1.42 6.47 -22.57
C TRP A 183 2.21 5.72 -23.64
N GLU A 184 1.68 5.52 -24.84
CA GLU A 184 2.37 4.76 -25.90
C GLU A 184 3.78 5.32 -26.20
N GLU A 185 3.89 6.62 -26.45
CA GLU A 185 5.17 7.27 -26.74
C GLU A 185 6.10 7.23 -25.53
N ALA A 186 5.58 7.52 -24.35
CA ALA A 186 6.34 7.56 -23.10
C ALA A 186 6.95 6.19 -22.76
N LEU A 187 6.15 5.12 -22.80
CA LEU A 187 6.62 3.76 -22.53
C LEU A 187 7.59 3.27 -23.60
N SER A 188 7.47 3.72 -24.86
CA SER A 188 8.39 3.31 -25.94
C SER A 188 9.86 3.69 -25.67
N ALA A 189 10.10 4.68 -24.81
CA ALA A 189 11.44 5.11 -24.39
C ALA A 189 12.17 4.10 -23.50
N LEU A 190 11.44 3.15 -22.89
CA LEU A 190 12.04 2.10 -22.07
C LEU A 190 12.73 1.03 -22.93
N PRO A 191 13.95 0.61 -22.58
CA PRO A 191 14.69 -0.36 -23.39
C PRO A 191 14.18 -1.80 -23.29
N SER A 192 13.63 -2.21 -22.13
CA SER A 192 13.13 -3.58 -21.93
C SER A 192 11.70 -3.74 -22.46
N PRO A 193 11.46 -4.61 -23.44
CA PRO A 193 10.11 -4.93 -23.90
C PRO A 193 9.22 -5.54 -22.81
N GLU A 194 9.79 -6.36 -21.94
CA GLU A 194 9.07 -7.06 -20.87
C GLU A 194 8.58 -6.07 -19.80
N LEU A 195 9.44 -5.12 -19.40
CA LEU A 195 9.03 -4.06 -18.48
C LEU A 195 7.96 -3.17 -19.11
N ARG A 196 8.07 -2.83 -20.41
CA ARG A 196 7.01 -2.08 -21.10
C ARG A 196 5.68 -2.83 -21.10
N ALA A 197 5.69 -4.11 -21.41
CA ALA A 197 4.49 -4.94 -21.42
C ALA A 197 3.85 -5.03 -20.03
N HIS A 198 4.67 -5.08 -18.97
CA HIS A 198 4.16 -5.06 -17.61
C HIS A 198 3.55 -3.70 -17.23
N LEU A 199 4.23 -2.59 -17.57
CA LEU A 199 3.73 -1.25 -17.26
C LEU A 199 2.48 -0.88 -18.08
N ALA A 200 2.27 -1.53 -19.23
CA ALA A 200 1.05 -1.38 -20.02
C ALA A 200 -0.22 -1.65 -19.20
N LEU A 201 -0.19 -2.62 -18.27
CA LEU A 201 -1.31 -2.91 -17.36
C LEU A 201 -1.69 -1.73 -16.47
N TYR A 202 -0.76 -0.80 -16.24
CA TYR A 202 -0.91 0.33 -15.32
C TYR A 202 -1.08 1.67 -16.04
N CYS A 203 -1.18 1.64 -17.36
CA CYS A 203 -1.28 2.81 -18.23
C CYS A 203 -2.45 2.67 -19.23
N THR A 204 -3.51 1.96 -18.84
CA THR A 204 -4.72 1.80 -19.65
C THR A 204 -5.72 2.93 -19.36
N ASP A 205 -6.92 2.86 -19.93
CA ASP A 205 -8.06 3.72 -19.58
C ASP A 205 -8.90 3.17 -18.40
N GLY A 206 -8.51 2.03 -17.84
CA GLY A 206 -9.16 1.37 -16.72
C GLY A 206 -10.07 0.19 -17.08
N ASP A 207 -10.32 -0.10 -18.36
CA ASP A 207 -11.22 -1.21 -18.76
C ASP A 207 -10.54 -2.58 -18.69
N ASP A 208 -9.33 -2.70 -19.24
CA ASP A 208 -8.53 -3.94 -19.29
C ASP A 208 -7.31 -3.91 -18.33
N GLY A 209 -7.23 -2.89 -17.47
CA GLY A 209 -6.11 -2.66 -16.57
C GLY A 209 -6.38 -1.51 -15.60
N LEU A 210 -5.31 -0.83 -15.19
CA LEU A 210 -5.38 0.33 -14.31
C LEU A 210 -5.01 1.58 -15.09
N MET A 211 -5.76 2.65 -14.82
CA MET A 211 -5.47 3.99 -15.30
C MET A 211 -4.55 4.69 -14.31
N TYR A 212 -3.43 5.23 -14.79
CA TYR A 212 -2.58 6.11 -14.01
C TYR A 212 -3.19 7.51 -13.91
N LEU A 213 -3.40 7.97 -12.68
CA LEU A 213 -4.03 9.25 -12.37
C LEU A 213 -3.04 10.27 -11.78
N GLY A 214 -1.76 9.91 -11.64
CA GLY A 214 -0.77 10.81 -11.07
C GLY A 214 -1.12 11.22 -9.64
N GLU A 215 -1.10 12.53 -9.37
CA GLU A 215 -1.46 13.10 -8.06
C GLU A 215 -2.98 13.33 -7.90
N ASP A 216 -3.80 12.92 -8.88
CA ASP A 216 -5.26 12.98 -8.83
C ASP A 216 -5.88 11.68 -8.30
N ARG A 217 -7.01 11.80 -7.58
CA ARG A 217 -7.76 10.66 -7.05
C ARG A 217 -9.26 10.94 -7.00
N SER A 218 -10.07 9.99 -7.46
CA SER A 218 -11.51 10.03 -7.29
C SER A 218 -11.84 9.81 -5.79
N GLY A 219 -12.51 10.76 -5.15
CA GLY A 219 -12.85 10.67 -3.72
C GLY A 219 -12.01 11.50 -2.73
N GLY A 220 -11.08 12.33 -3.22
CA GLY A 220 -10.33 13.31 -2.40
C GLY A 220 -8.93 12.87 -2.00
N GLY A 221 -8.19 13.75 -1.31
CA GLY A 221 -6.81 13.51 -0.91
C GLY A 221 -6.70 12.46 0.21
N LEU A 222 -5.96 11.38 -0.05
CA LEU A 222 -5.71 10.32 0.94
C LEU A 222 -4.88 10.89 2.10
N LEU A 223 -5.52 11.07 3.26
CA LEU A 223 -4.92 11.60 4.49
C LEU A 223 -4.30 13.01 4.33
N GLU A 224 -4.83 13.81 3.40
CA GLU A 224 -4.33 15.16 3.13
C GLU A 224 -4.55 16.08 4.34
N GLU A 225 -5.66 15.92 5.06
CA GLU A 225 -5.96 16.69 6.29
C GLU A 225 -4.95 16.42 7.42
N GLU A 226 -4.30 15.25 7.39
CA GLU A 226 -3.25 14.80 8.29
C GLU A 226 -1.83 15.14 7.79
N GLY A 227 -1.74 15.92 6.71
CA GLY A 227 -0.49 16.43 6.15
C GLY A 227 0.25 15.44 5.25
N CYS A 228 -0.37 14.33 4.85
CA CYS A 228 0.18 13.45 3.82
C CYS A 228 0.00 14.07 2.43
N SER A 229 0.79 13.61 1.46
CA SER A 229 0.64 14.01 0.06
C SER A 229 0.65 12.81 -0.87
N LEU A 230 -0.36 12.75 -1.74
CA LEU A 230 -0.44 11.77 -2.82
C LEU A 230 0.69 12.00 -3.82
N VAL A 231 1.37 10.93 -4.21
CA VAL A 231 2.51 10.97 -5.16
C VAL A 231 2.12 10.32 -6.49
N ALA A 232 1.38 9.22 -6.42
CA ALA A 232 0.90 8.49 -7.58
C ALA A 232 -0.35 7.69 -7.21
N ASN A 233 -1.30 7.60 -8.13
CA ASN A 233 -2.54 6.85 -7.96
C ASN A 233 -2.87 6.06 -9.22
N TRP A 234 -3.39 4.86 -9.02
CA TRP A 234 -3.92 3.98 -10.06
C TRP A 234 -5.32 3.53 -9.67
N GLU A 235 -6.20 3.44 -10.66
CA GLU A 235 -7.59 3.04 -10.45
C GLU A 235 -8.08 2.20 -11.64
N GLU A 236 -8.82 1.13 -11.35
CA GLU A 236 -9.59 0.38 -12.34
C GLU A 236 -10.87 1.15 -12.69
N GLY A 237 -11.37 1.06 -13.93
CA GLY A 237 -12.43 1.95 -14.44
C GLY A 237 -13.76 1.92 -13.66
N GLN A 238 -13.99 0.91 -12.83
CA GLN A 238 -15.16 0.77 -11.95
C GLN A 238 -14.84 1.02 -10.48
N SER A 239 -13.65 1.56 -10.18
CA SER A 239 -13.10 1.81 -8.85
C SER A 239 -13.10 0.56 -7.97
N GLN A 240 -12.97 -0.64 -8.55
CA GLN A 240 -12.93 -1.88 -7.78
C GLN A 240 -11.59 -2.03 -7.07
N VAL A 241 -10.51 -1.66 -7.76
CA VAL A 241 -9.14 -1.75 -7.28
C VAL A 241 -8.46 -0.41 -7.46
N GLU A 242 -7.81 0.05 -6.40
CA GLU A 242 -6.99 1.26 -6.43
C GLU A 242 -5.67 1.04 -5.71
N PHE A 243 -4.62 1.72 -6.17
CA PHE A 243 -3.32 1.78 -5.50
C PHE A 243 -2.89 3.23 -5.37
N ALA A 244 -2.47 3.64 -4.19
CA ALA A 244 -1.98 4.99 -3.94
C ALA A 244 -0.61 4.96 -3.28
N VAL A 245 0.38 5.59 -3.91
CA VAL A 245 1.67 5.90 -3.30
C VAL A 245 1.56 7.25 -2.62
N VAL A 246 1.79 7.27 -1.31
CA VAL A 246 1.60 8.46 -0.49
C VAL A 246 2.87 8.75 0.29
N ARG A 247 3.31 10.00 0.28
CA ARG A 247 4.30 10.51 1.23
C ARG A 247 3.59 10.79 2.54
N LEU A 248 3.97 10.08 3.59
CA LEU A 248 3.40 10.21 4.92
C LEU A 248 3.93 11.46 5.62
N SER A 249 3.08 12.09 6.43
CA SER A 249 3.53 13.07 7.43
C SER A 249 4.18 12.36 8.61
N ASP A 250 5.01 13.09 9.39
CA ASP A 250 5.60 12.56 10.63
C ASP A 250 4.52 12.04 11.60
N LEU A 251 3.34 12.66 11.57
CA LEU A 251 2.19 12.30 12.39
C LEU A 251 1.65 10.90 12.02
N VAL A 252 1.48 10.63 10.73
CA VAL A 252 0.93 9.36 10.22
C VAL A 252 1.99 8.26 10.16
N ALA A 253 3.23 8.57 9.78
CA ALA A 253 4.33 7.61 9.83
C ALA A 253 4.62 7.17 11.28
N GLY A 254 4.53 8.13 12.20
CA GLY A 254 4.84 8.07 13.63
C GLY A 254 6.19 7.45 13.99
N PRO A 255 6.40 7.05 15.27
CA PRO A 255 7.75 6.80 15.77
C PRO A 255 8.34 5.49 15.23
N GLY A 256 9.52 5.57 14.61
CA GLY A 256 10.34 4.39 14.27
C GLY A 256 10.29 3.90 12.83
N MET A 257 9.52 4.56 11.95
CA MET A 257 9.63 4.39 10.50
C MET A 257 10.84 5.20 9.99
N GLU A 258 12.06 4.80 10.36
CA GLU A 258 13.24 5.21 9.59
C GLU A 258 13.33 4.31 8.36
N PRO A 259 13.57 4.84 7.14
CA PRO A 259 13.79 4.01 5.97
C PRO A 259 14.96 3.05 6.26
N ALA A 260 14.79 1.78 5.90
CA ALA A 260 15.86 0.81 6.05
C ALA A 260 17.08 1.30 5.25
N ALA A 261 18.19 1.55 5.95
CA ALA A 261 19.43 2.06 5.37
C ALA A 261 20.15 1.05 4.45
#